data_AF-A0AAD8EWH3-F1
#
_entry.id   AF-A0AAD8EWH3-F1
#
_cell.length_a   1.000
_cell.length_b   1.000
_cell.length_c   1.000
_cell.angle_alpha   90.00
_cell.angle_beta   90.00
_cell.angle_gamma   90.00
#
_symmetry.space_group_name_H-M   'P 1'
#
loop_
_entity.id
_entity.type
_entity.pdbx_description
1 polymer ?
#
loop_
_entity_poly.entity_id
_entity_poly.type
_entity_poly.pdbx_seq_one_letter_code
_entity_poly.pdbx_strand_id
1 'polypeptide(L)'
;QQSIVSQLQYSSGDTFNITCDASRFSGLKTANYFMSMSLWRKVSPQAAFINIASYEPQATLNTTTNAPSQWQVNLSGGEGFSNRNTMKIVVTVVNYQCTDAGLYKCQAIMPSPTTLYETTPVNLTAK
;
A
#
# COMPACT_ATOMS: atom_id res chain seq x y z
N GLN A 1 -3.25 -24.10 1.12
CA GLN A 1 -4.26 -23.32 0.35
C GLN A 1 -4.68 -22.15 1.22
N GLN A 2 -3.96 -21.01 1.14
CA GLN A 2 -4.30 -19.81 1.91
C GLN A 2 -5.41 -19.07 1.17
N SER A 3 -6.53 -18.84 1.83
CA SER A 3 -7.64 -18.03 1.32
C SER A 3 -7.15 -16.61 1.10
N ILE A 4 -6.73 -16.28 -0.12
CA ILE A 4 -6.44 -14.91 -0.53
C ILE A 4 -7.80 -14.25 -0.65
N VAL A 5 -8.20 -13.50 0.39
CA VAL A 5 -9.41 -12.70 0.34
C VAL A 5 -9.18 -11.62 -0.73
N SER A 6 -9.56 -11.93 -1.97
CA SER A 6 -9.43 -11.05 -3.13
C SER A 6 -10.49 -9.95 -3.13
N GLN A 7 -11.50 -10.08 -2.28
CA GLN A 7 -12.57 -9.13 -2.13
C GLN A 7 -12.91 -8.90 -0.66
N LEU A 8 -12.92 -7.65 -0.23
CA LEU A 8 -13.38 -7.20 1.08
C LEU A 8 -14.61 -6.31 0.89
N GLN A 9 -15.54 -6.39 1.83
CA GLN A 9 -16.79 -5.63 1.76
C GLN A 9 -16.94 -4.78 3.02
N TYR A 10 -17.26 -3.49 2.82
CA TYR A 10 -17.43 -2.50 3.88
C TYR A 10 -18.72 -1.71 3.66
N SER A 11 -19.33 -1.27 4.76
CA SER A 11 -20.52 -0.41 4.73
C SER A 11 -20.09 1.05 4.59
N SER A 12 -20.97 1.89 4.03
CA SER A 12 -20.73 3.34 4.03
C SER A 12 -20.59 3.86 5.47
N GLY A 13 -19.57 4.68 5.71
CA GLY A 13 -19.23 5.18 7.04
C GLY A 13 -18.21 4.34 7.81
N ASP A 14 -17.89 3.12 7.35
CA ASP A 14 -16.90 2.27 8.02
C ASP A 14 -15.52 2.95 8.10
N THR A 15 -14.77 2.60 9.13
CA THR A 15 -13.36 2.97 9.30
C THR A 15 -12.50 1.72 9.40
N PHE A 16 -11.48 1.60 8.56
CA PHE A 16 -10.61 0.43 8.51
C PHE A 16 -9.20 0.78 8.00
N ASN A 17 -8.27 -0.16 8.16
CA ASN A 17 -6.89 0.02 7.74
C ASN A 17 -6.57 -0.79 6.48
N ILE A 18 -5.93 -0.13 5.52
CA ILE A 18 -5.20 -0.80 4.44
C ILE A 18 -3.72 -0.77 4.82
N THR A 19 -3.06 -1.93 4.83
CA THR A 19 -1.65 -2.03 5.23
C THR A 19 -0.82 -2.64 4.10
N CYS A 20 0.15 -1.87 3.62
CA CYS A 20 1.29 -2.42 2.88
C CYS A 20 2.40 -2.73 3.86
N ASP A 21 2.78 -3.99 3.94
CA ASP A 21 3.82 -4.49 4.86
C ASP A 21 4.99 -5.01 4.04
N ALA A 22 6.17 -4.43 4.23
CA ALA A 22 7.36 -4.77 3.46
C ALA A 22 7.73 -6.26 3.60
N SER A 23 7.45 -6.87 4.76
CA SER A 23 7.72 -8.29 5.01
C SER A 23 6.96 -9.24 4.08
N ARG A 24 5.91 -8.77 3.41
CA ARG A 24 5.12 -9.56 2.46
C ARG A 24 5.74 -9.65 1.07
N PHE A 25 6.73 -8.82 0.75
CA PHE A 25 7.43 -8.91 -0.53
C PHE A 25 8.57 -9.92 -0.44
N SER A 26 8.45 -11.02 -1.19
CA SER A 26 9.45 -12.09 -1.22
C SER A 26 10.86 -11.60 -1.58
N GLY A 27 10.96 -10.59 -2.45
CA GLY A 27 12.23 -10.00 -2.86
C GLY A 27 13.00 -9.29 -1.74
N LEU A 28 12.35 -8.95 -0.62
CA LEU A 28 13.00 -8.26 0.50
C LEU A 28 14.08 -9.11 1.16
N LYS A 29 13.93 -10.44 1.11
CA LYS A 29 14.88 -11.38 1.71
C LYS A 29 16.24 -11.35 0.99
N THR A 30 16.22 -11.12 -0.31
CA THR A 30 17.42 -11.15 -1.17
C THR A 30 17.93 -9.76 -1.51
N ALA A 31 17.12 -8.72 -1.33
CA ALA A 31 17.52 -7.34 -1.58
C ALA A 31 18.49 -6.83 -0.52
N ASN A 32 19.57 -6.17 -0.94
CA ASN A 32 20.51 -5.52 -0.03
C ASN A 32 19.93 -4.22 0.58
N TYR A 33 18.94 -3.66 -0.09
CA TYR A 33 18.37 -2.35 0.25
C TYR A 33 16.89 -2.30 -0.18
N PHE A 34 16.15 -1.33 0.35
CA PHE A 34 14.77 -1.10 0.01
C PHE A 34 14.61 0.32 -0.52
N MET A 35 14.17 0.49 -1.77
CA MET A 35 14.09 1.82 -2.38
C MET A 35 12.80 2.51 -1.99
N SER A 36 11.66 1.85 -2.22
CA SER A 36 10.36 2.43 -1.93
C SER A 36 9.27 1.40 -1.79
N MET A 37 8.25 1.77 -1.03
CA MET A 37 6.95 1.11 -1.01
C MET A 37 5.88 2.10 -1.38
N SER A 38 4.80 1.63 -1.99
CA SER A 38 3.66 2.48 -2.31
C SER A 38 2.35 1.71 -2.26
N LEU A 39 1.29 2.41 -1.89
CA LEU A 39 -0.08 1.94 -1.98
C LEU A 39 -0.77 2.63 -3.16
N TRP A 40 -1.44 1.83 -3.97
CA TRP A 40 -2.11 2.26 -5.19
C TRP A 40 -3.58 1.85 -5.15
N ARG A 41 -4.44 2.71 -5.71
CA ARG A 41 -5.87 2.41 -5.90
C ARG A 41 -6.31 2.63 -7.33
N LYS A 42 -7.34 1.91 -7.76
CA LYS A 42 -8.07 2.12 -9.01
C LYS A 42 -9.57 2.02 -8.71
N VAL A 43 -10.26 3.15 -8.76
CA VAL A 43 -11.71 3.26 -8.54
C VAL A 43 -12.41 3.61 -9.84
N SER A 44 -13.69 3.26 -10.03
CA SER A 44 -14.43 3.65 -11.24
C SER A 44 -14.64 5.17 -11.30
N PRO A 45 -14.50 5.86 -12.45
CA PRO A 45 -14.25 5.34 -13.80
C PRO A 45 -12.76 5.37 -14.23
N GLN A 46 -11.81 5.35 -13.29
CA GLN A 46 -10.38 5.50 -13.61
C GLN A 46 -9.87 4.35 -14.48
N ALA A 47 -9.08 4.69 -15.51
CA ALA A 47 -8.46 3.70 -16.40
C ALA A 47 -7.24 3.01 -15.75
N ALA A 48 -6.49 3.74 -14.93
CA ALA A 48 -5.22 3.31 -14.35
C ALA A 48 -5.23 3.37 -12.81
N PHE A 49 -4.28 2.67 -12.19
CA PHE A 49 -3.99 2.82 -10.77
C PHE A 49 -3.36 4.18 -10.51
N ILE A 50 -3.75 4.81 -9.40
CA ILE A 50 -3.16 6.04 -8.88
C ILE A 50 -2.46 5.77 -7.55
N ASN A 51 -1.31 6.38 -7.34
CA ASN A 51 -0.57 6.31 -6.08
C ASN A 51 -1.31 7.13 -5.02
N ILE A 52 -1.60 6.54 -3.87
CA ILE A 52 -2.24 7.25 -2.74
C ILE A 52 -1.30 7.47 -1.56
N ALA A 53 -0.29 6.63 -1.41
CA ALA A 53 0.76 6.81 -0.42
C ALA A 53 2.07 6.19 -0.93
N SER A 54 3.19 6.89 -0.74
CA SER A 54 4.53 6.36 -0.93
C SER A 54 5.34 6.49 0.34
N TYR A 55 6.21 5.51 0.58
CA TYR A 55 7.23 5.54 1.59
C TYR A 55 8.58 5.31 0.92
N GLU A 56 9.39 6.36 0.89
CA GLU A 56 10.76 6.36 0.37
C GLU A 56 11.74 6.63 1.51
N PRO A 57 12.20 5.57 2.21
CA PRO A 57 13.27 5.55 3.17
C PRO A 57 14.28 6.68 3.24
N GLN A 58 14.83 7.00 2.08
CA GLN A 58 16.09 7.70 1.93
C GLN A 58 15.91 8.93 1.06
N ALA A 59 14.66 9.25 0.72
CA ALA A 59 14.30 10.51 0.13
C ALA A 59 14.30 11.60 1.21
N THR A 60 14.68 12.82 0.84
CA THR A 60 14.66 13.98 1.75
C THR A 60 13.24 14.43 2.09
N LEU A 61 12.27 14.08 1.24
CA LEU A 61 10.83 14.26 1.41
C LEU A 61 10.20 12.87 1.40
N ASN A 62 10.04 12.28 2.58
CA ASN A 62 9.82 10.85 2.74
C ASN A 62 8.54 10.26 2.09
N THR A 63 7.61 11.11 1.63
CA THR A 63 6.22 10.68 1.43
C THR A 63 5.47 11.49 0.38
N THR A 64 4.81 10.80 -0.56
CA THR A 64 3.73 11.38 -1.36
C THR A 64 2.41 10.87 -0.81
N THR A 65 1.45 11.75 -0.54
CA THR A 65 0.10 11.38 -0.10
C THR A 65 -0.94 12.02 -1.02
N ASN A 66 -1.57 11.21 -1.87
CA ASN A 66 -2.73 11.62 -2.68
C ASN A 66 -4.03 10.94 -2.20
N ALA A 67 -4.01 10.39 -0.98
CA ALA A 67 -5.20 9.88 -0.33
C ALA A 67 -6.23 11.02 -0.16
N PRO A 68 -7.54 10.73 -0.24
CA PRO A 68 -8.55 11.74 0.00
C PRO A 68 -8.43 12.28 1.44
N SER A 69 -8.81 13.55 1.63
CA SER A 69 -8.38 14.36 2.79
C SER A 69 -8.83 13.83 4.15
N GLN A 70 -9.94 13.09 4.22
CA GLN A 70 -10.40 12.47 5.47
C GLN A 70 -9.59 11.23 5.88
N TRP A 71 -8.80 10.64 4.97
CA TRP A 71 -7.98 9.48 5.28
C TRP A 71 -6.70 9.87 5.98
N GLN A 72 -6.20 8.96 6.82
CA GLN A 72 -4.97 9.16 7.56
C GLN A 72 -3.91 8.21 7.04
N VAL A 73 -2.73 8.75 6.71
CA VAL A 73 -1.58 7.95 6.27
C VAL A 73 -0.54 7.94 7.38
N ASN A 74 -0.17 6.76 7.83
CA ASN A 74 0.89 6.55 8.80
C ASN A 74 1.99 5.67 8.19
N LEU A 75 3.22 6.12 8.31
CA LEU A 75 4.40 5.42 7.83
C LEU A 75 5.29 5.07 9.01
N SER A 76 5.78 3.85 9.04
CA SER A 76 6.56 3.35 10.18
C SER A 76 7.52 2.26 9.77
N GLY A 77 8.51 2.00 10.61
CA GLY A 77 9.59 1.06 10.35
C GLY A 77 10.91 1.78 10.14
N GLY A 78 11.94 1.04 9.72
CA GLY A 78 13.28 1.61 9.57
C GLY A 78 14.00 1.11 8.33
N GLU A 79 15.01 1.89 7.95
CA GLU A 79 15.70 1.80 6.65
C GLU A 79 17.01 1.01 6.67
N GLY A 80 17.32 0.43 7.82
CA GLY A 80 18.48 -0.42 8.00
C GLY A 80 18.26 -1.80 7.40
N PHE A 81 19.36 -2.44 7.00
CA PHE A 81 19.33 -3.82 6.53
C PHE A 81 18.59 -4.76 7.50
N SER A 82 18.74 -4.53 8.81
CA SER A 82 18.16 -5.35 9.87
C SER A 82 16.69 -5.05 10.19
N ASN A 83 16.14 -3.90 9.79
CA ASN A 83 14.78 -3.49 10.15
C ASN A 83 13.90 -3.05 8.96
N ARG A 84 14.38 -3.15 7.72
CA ARG A 84 13.57 -2.89 6.50
C ARG A 84 12.29 -3.74 6.39
N ASN A 85 12.27 -4.92 7.02
CA ASN A 85 11.08 -5.76 7.10
C ASN A 85 10.00 -5.21 8.04
N THR A 86 10.32 -4.21 8.86
CA THR A 86 9.37 -3.53 9.74
C THR A 86 8.63 -2.39 9.04
N MET A 87 9.05 -2.04 7.81
CA MET A 87 8.46 -0.95 7.04
C MET A 87 7.00 -1.20 6.69
N LYS A 88 6.16 -0.22 6.98
CA LYS A 88 4.71 -0.26 6.75
C LYS A 88 4.18 1.08 6.25
N ILE A 89 3.27 1.00 5.28
CA ILE A 89 2.32 2.06 4.97
C ILE A 89 0.97 1.60 5.53
N VAL A 90 0.43 2.35 6.47
CA VAL A 90 -0.92 2.15 7.00
C VAL A 90 -1.77 3.32 6.55
N VAL A 91 -2.79 3.05 5.74
CA VAL A 91 -3.82 4.04 5.38
C VAL A 91 -5.10 3.70 6.12
N THR A 92 -5.47 4.56 7.06
CA THR A 92 -6.76 4.50 7.73
C THR A 92 -7.79 5.15 6.82
N VAL A 93 -8.63 4.33 6.21
CA VAL A 93 -9.83 4.76 5.49
C VAL A 93 -10.84 5.18 6.54
N VAL A 94 -11.18 6.47 6.58
CA VAL A 94 -12.17 7.04 7.50
C VAL A 94 -13.41 7.39 6.69
N ASN A 95 -14.58 7.04 7.23
CA ASN A 95 -15.88 7.33 6.62
C ASN A 95 -15.96 6.82 5.16
N TYR A 96 -15.72 5.52 4.97
CA TYR A 96 -15.69 4.87 3.65
C TYR A 96 -16.92 5.22 2.81
N GLN A 97 -16.72 5.59 1.55
CA GLN A 97 -17.79 5.91 0.61
C GLN A 97 -17.85 4.89 -0.52
N CYS A 98 -19.01 4.74 -1.16
CA CYS A 98 -19.15 3.88 -2.34
C CYS A 98 -18.19 4.26 -3.48
N THR A 99 -17.79 5.53 -3.56
CA THR A 99 -16.79 6.04 -4.52
C THR A 99 -15.36 5.60 -4.22
N ASP A 100 -15.09 5.10 -3.01
CA ASP A 100 -13.81 4.53 -2.63
C ASP A 100 -13.72 3.03 -3.00
N ALA A 101 -14.81 2.41 -3.44
CA ALA A 101 -14.81 1.02 -3.90
C ALA A 101 -13.95 0.85 -5.17
N GLY A 102 -13.12 -0.19 -5.18
CA GLY A 102 -12.19 -0.43 -6.27
C GLY A 102 -11.05 -1.36 -5.90
N LEU A 103 -10.04 -1.42 -6.76
CA LEU A 103 -8.87 -2.28 -6.59
C LEU A 103 -7.76 -1.55 -5.85
N TYR A 104 -7.16 -2.20 -4.87
CA TYR A 104 -6.06 -1.67 -4.08
C TYR A 104 -4.89 -2.64 -4.13
N LYS A 105 -3.67 -2.14 -4.35
CA LYS A 105 -2.45 -2.95 -4.38
C LYS A 105 -1.28 -2.24 -3.75
N CYS A 106 -0.37 -3.02 -3.19
CA CYS A 106 0.91 -2.55 -2.72
C CYS A 106 1.99 -2.84 -3.76
N GLN A 107 2.93 -1.92 -3.86
CA GLN A 107 4.06 -2.00 -4.76
C GLN A 107 5.34 -1.74 -3.97
N ALA A 108 6.39 -2.49 -4.23
CA ALA A 108 7.72 -2.25 -3.69
C ALA A 108 8.77 -2.24 -4.80
N ILE A 109 9.76 -1.37 -4.66
CA ILE A 109 10.91 -1.27 -5.55
C ILE A 109 12.16 -1.59 -4.72
N MET A 110 12.95 -2.55 -5.20
CA MET A 110 14.19 -2.99 -4.57
C MET A 110 15.34 -2.96 -5.58
N PRO A 111 16.58 -2.65 -5.18
CA PRO A 111 17.68 -2.51 -6.12
C PRO A 111 18.36 -3.83 -6.47
N SER A 112 18.96 -3.82 -7.66
CA SER A 112 19.90 -4.80 -8.24
C SER A 112 19.41 -6.25 -8.46
N PRO A 113 18.90 -6.55 -9.67
CA PRO A 113 18.39 -5.58 -10.65
C PRO A 113 17.20 -4.83 -10.03
N THR A 114 16.97 -3.57 -10.44
CA THR A 114 15.80 -2.82 -9.99
C THR A 114 14.55 -3.62 -10.34
N THR A 115 13.93 -4.19 -9.32
CA THR A 115 12.83 -5.12 -9.50
C THR A 115 11.59 -4.56 -8.84
N LEU A 116 10.52 -4.59 -9.62
CA LEU A 116 9.19 -4.21 -9.20
C LEU A 116 8.48 -5.43 -8.60
N TYR A 117 7.99 -5.30 -7.38
CA TYR A 117 7.16 -6.30 -6.74
C TYR A 117 5.78 -5.73 -6.48
N GLU A 118 4.75 -6.47 -6.88
CA GLU A 118 3.36 -6.07 -6.70
C GLU A 118 2.58 -7.15 -5.96
N THR A 119 1.69 -6.75 -5.08
CA THR A 119 0.70 -7.66 -4.52
C THR A 119 -0.43 -7.87 -5.53
N THR A 120 -1.08 -9.04 -5.49
CA THR A 120 -2.38 -9.20 -6.14
C THR A 120 -3.35 -8.13 -5.63
N PRO A 121 -4.03 -7.37 -6.51
CA PRO A 121 -4.98 -6.36 -6.08
C PRO A 121 -6.12 -6.97 -5.26
N VAL A 122 -6.52 -6.28 -4.18
CA VAL A 122 -7.69 -6.59 -3.38
C VAL A 122 -8.82 -5.65 -3.80
N ASN A 123 -9.99 -6.21 -4.08
CA ASN A 123 -11.18 -5.46 -4.43
C ASN A 123 -11.95 -5.05 -3.18
N LEU A 124 -12.04 -3.76 -2.90
CA LEU A 124 -12.90 -3.21 -1.86
C LEU A 124 -14.27 -2.92 -2.47
N THR A 125 -15.32 -3.47 -1.87
CA THR A 125 -16.70 -3.32 -2.33
C THR A 125 -17.55 -2.68 -1.25
N ALA A 126 -18.51 -1.86 -1.67
CA ALA A 126 -19.54 -1.35 -0.76
C ALA A 126 -20.62 -2.42 -0.55
N LYS A 127 -21.13 -2.51 0.69
CA LYS A 127 -22.30 -3.31 1.04
C LYS A 127 -23.60 -2.62 0.65
#